data_AF-A0A9E3D4V3-F1
#
_entry.id   AF-A0A9E3D4V3-F1
#
_cell.length_a   1.000
_cell.length_b   1.000
_cell.length_c   1.000
_cell.angle_alpha   90.00
_cell.angle_beta   90.00
_cell.angle_gamma   90.00
#
_symmetry.space_group_name_H-M   'P 1'
#
loop_
_entity.id
_entity.type
_entity.pdbx_description
1 polymer ?
#
loop_
_entity_poly.entity_id
_entity_poly.type
_entity_poly.pdbx_seq_one_letter_code
_entity_poly.pdbx_strand_id
1 'polypeptide(L)'
;MNIVDRRPNPKGKSLSNRQRFLARARAEVKSAVQEALRKRKVADVGHGEKVAIPTRGIAEPNFHHSRRTGRTEHVVPGNKEYIRGDEIPRPTGGEGRGGSQGSPDGSGEDAFEFTLSKEEFLDMFFEDLELPDLVKKSLKETFAVDLQRAGYTVTGSPANLSIRRTMRNSMARRISLKRPKQSDLEALREAIDNARARGAEEEAARLLRELDRLEHRSKIIPYIDPIDVRYNRFERVPRPNTEAVMFCLMDVSGSMTEAMKDLAKRFFMLLHVFLIRRYRHVDIVFIR
;
A
#
# COMPACT_ATOMS: atom_id res chain seq x y z
N MET A 1 -11.42 -21.15 0.28
CA MET A 1 -10.69 -20.64 1.46
C MET A 1 -9.82 -21.75 2.01
N ASN A 2 -8.50 -21.55 2.11
CA ASN A 2 -7.56 -22.54 2.63
C ASN A 2 -6.97 -22.01 3.95
N ILE A 3 -7.41 -22.55 5.08
CA ILE A 3 -6.80 -22.24 6.38
C ILE A 3 -5.47 -23.00 6.46
N VAL A 4 -4.35 -22.28 6.43
CA VAL A 4 -3.03 -22.91 6.55
C VAL A 4 -2.68 -23.05 8.02
N ASP A 5 -2.79 -24.27 8.54
CA ASP A 5 -2.27 -24.61 9.86
C ASP A 5 -0.73 -24.51 9.84
N ARG A 6 -0.19 -23.60 10.66
CA ARG A 6 1.26 -23.30 10.73
C ARG A 6 1.95 -24.00 11.91
N ARG A 7 1.26 -24.87 12.65
CA ARG A 7 1.86 -25.60 13.77
C ARG A 7 2.96 -26.54 13.25
N PRO A 8 4.08 -26.68 13.99
CA PRO A 8 5.12 -27.66 13.66
C PRO A 8 4.49 -29.06 13.64
N ASN A 9 4.57 -29.74 12.50
CA ASN A 9 3.88 -31.00 12.28
C ASN A 9 4.46 -32.08 13.22
N PRO A 10 3.70 -32.60 14.21
CA PRO A 10 4.17 -33.74 14.98
C PRO A 10 4.27 -34.93 14.03
N LYS A 11 5.48 -35.47 13.86
CA LYS A 11 5.77 -36.59 12.97
C LYS A 11 4.78 -37.74 13.29
N GLY A 12 3.84 -38.02 12.38
CA GLY A 12 2.95 -39.19 12.50
C GLY A 12 1.44 -38.97 12.24
N LYS A 13 0.94 -37.73 12.08
CA LYS A 13 -0.49 -37.51 11.76
C LYS A 13 -0.72 -37.39 10.24
N SER A 14 -1.71 -38.11 9.71
CA SER A 14 -2.11 -38.07 8.30
C SER A 14 -2.68 -36.70 7.91
N LEU A 15 -2.47 -36.28 6.65
CA LEU A 15 -3.06 -35.05 6.09
C LEU A 15 -4.59 -35.02 6.22
N SER A 16 -5.24 -36.19 6.12
CA SER A 16 -6.69 -36.34 6.24
C SER A 16 -7.22 -36.00 7.63
N ASN A 17 -6.53 -36.42 8.69
CA ASN A 17 -6.92 -36.09 10.07
C ASN A 17 -6.80 -34.58 10.32
N ARG A 18 -5.77 -33.94 9.76
CA ARG A 18 -5.58 -32.50 9.84
C ARG A 18 -6.72 -31.74 9.16
N GLN A 19 -7.14 -32.17 7.97
CA GLN A 19 -8.27 -31.56 7.26
C GLN A 19 -9.58 -31.70 8.05
N ARG A 20 -9.83 -32.87 8.66
CA ARG A 20 -11.02 -33.09 9.50
C ARG A 20 -11.01 -32.23 10.76
N PHE A 21 -9.86 -32.08 11.40
CA PHE A 21 -9.68 -31.17 12.53
C PHE A 21 -9.96 -29.72 12.12
N LEU A 22 -9.39 -29.26 11.00
CA LEU A 22 -9.64 -27.91 10.48
C LEU A 22 -11.11 -27.68 10.13
N ALA A 23 -11.79 -28.67 9.54
CA ALA A 23 -13.21 -28.57 9.23
C ALA A 23 -14.07 -28.45 10.50
N ARG A 24 -13.73 -29.18 11.58
CA ARG A 24 -14.43 -29.09 12.87
C ARG A 24 -14.14 -27.77 13.58
N ALA A 25 -12.87 -27.39 13.64
CA ALA A 25 -12.45 -26.15 14.27
C ALA A 25 -12.99 -24.92 13.54
N ARG A 26 -13.29 -24.99 12.24
CA ARG A 26 -13.73 -23.84 11.43
C ARG A 26 -14.88 -23.05 12.06
N ALA A 27 -15.90 -23.72 12.59
CA ALA A 27 -17.04 -23.05 13.23
C ALA A 27 -16.59 -22.29 14.49
N GLU A 28 -15.74 -22.91 15.31
CA GLU A 28 -15.20 -22.28 16.52
C GLU A 28 -14.21 -21.17 16.21
N VAL A 29 -13.37 -21.31 15.17
CA VAL A 29 -12.49 -20.25 14.68
C VAL A 29 -13.35 -19.05 14.27
N LYS A 30 -14.47 -19.28 13.57
CA LYS A 30 -15.39 -18.22 13.15
C LYS A 30 -15.99 -17.48 14.35
N SER A 31 -16.50 -18.22 15.34
CA SER A 31 -17.03 -17.63 16.59
C SER A 31 -15.97 -16.86 17.38
N ALA A 32 -14.75 -17.39 17.49
CA ALA A 32 -13.66 -16.75 18.20
C ALA A 32 -13.19 -15.46 17.49
N VAL A 33 -13.17 -15.46 16.15
CA VAL A 33 -12.91 -14.25 15.34
C VAL A 33 -13.99 -13.18 15.59
N GLN A 34 -15.28 -13.56 15.66
CA GLN A 34 -16.36 -12.63 15.98
C GLN A 34 -16.20 -12.00 17.37
N GLU A 35 -15.81 -12.79 18.38
CA GLU A 35 -15.61 -12.26 19.72
C GLU A 35 -14.41 -11.31 19.78
N ALA A 36 -13.32 -11.66 19.08
CA ALA A 36 -12.15 -10.80 18.99
C ALA A 36 -12.47 -9.47 18.30
N LEU A 37 -13.28 -9.49 17.23
CA LEU A 37 -13.76 -8.30 16.53
C LEU A 37 -14.49 -7.31 17.44
N ARG A 38 -15.37 -7.80 18.34
CA ARG A 38 -16.09 -6.95 19.29
C ARG A 38 -15.15 -6.19 20.23
N LYS A 39 -14.07 -6.85 20.64
CA LYS A 39 -13.05 -6.32 21.57
C LYS A 39 -12.01 -5.44 20.87
N ARG A 40 -11.79 -5.63 19.56
CA ARG A 40 -10.75 -4.96 18.78
C ARG A 40 -11.06 -3.49 18.52
N LYS A 41 -10.01 -2.69 18.38
CA LYS A 41 -10.07 -1.32 17.86
C LYS A 41 -9.94 -1.35 16.34
N VAL A 42 -10.72 -0.51 15.66
CA VAL A 42 -10.76 -0.42 14.18
C VAL A 42 -9.38 -0.15 13.55
N ALA A 43 -8.43 0.44 14.30
CA ALA A 43 -7.08 0.75 13.84
C ALA A 43 -6.19 -0.49 13.59
N ASP A 44 -6.42 -1.60 14.30
CA ASP A 44 -5.42 -2.66 14.39
C ASP A 44 -5.50 -3.68 13.23
N VAL A 45 -6.41 -3.49 12.26
CA VAL A 45 -6.77 -4.43 11.17
C VAL A 45 -5.59 -4.82 10.26
N GLY A 46 -4.48 -4.09 10.32
CA GLY A 46 -3.27 -4.35 9.53
C GLY A 46 -2.46 -5.58 9.94
N HIS A 47 -2.59 -6.06 11.18
CA HIS A 47 -1.75 -7.13 11.71
C HIS A 47 -2.46 -8.50 11.72
N GLY A 48 -1.69 -9.57 11.47
CA GLY A 48 -2.14 -10.95 11.64
C GLY A 48 -2.50 -11.22 13.11
N GLU A 49 -3.50 -12.07 13.32
CA GLU A 49 -4.14 -12.24 14.62
C GLU A 49 -3.85 -13.61 15.22
N LYS A 50 -3.66 -13.64 16.53
CA LYS A 50 -3.64 -14.87 17.30
C LYS A 50 -5.00 -15.09 17.96
N VAL A 51 -5.73 -16.09 17.50
CA VAL A 51 -7.06 -16.43 18.01
C VAL A 51 -6.96 -17.70 18.84
N ALA A 52 -7.27 -17.59 20.13
CA ALA A 52 -7.35 -18.74 21.03
C ALA A 52 -8.73 -19.39 20.91
N ILE A 53 -8.75 -20.71 20.69
CA ILE A 53 -9.98 -21.49 20.55
C ILE A 53 -10.18 -22.35 21.78
N PRO A 54 -11.37 -22.29 22.41
CA PRO A 54 -11.69 -23.12 23.55
C PRO A 54 -11.75 -24.61 23.17
N THR A 55 -11.27 -25.46 24.07
CA THR A 55 -11.13 -26.92 23.88
C THR A 55 -12.45 -27.66 23.74
N ARG A 56 -13.53 -27.10 24.29
CA ARG A 56 -14.82 -27.77 24.41
C ARG A 56 -15.44 -28.13 23.06
N GLY A 57 -15.23 -27.32 22.02
CA GLY A 57 -15.79 -27.51 20.67
C GLY A 57 -14.94 -28.40 19.74
N ILE A 58 -13.69 -28.68 20.13
CA ILE A 58 -12.71 -29.39 19.29
C ILE A 58 -12.36 -30.79 19.81
N ALA A 59 -12.94 -31.19 20.93
CA ALA A 59 -12.73 -32.52 21.51
C ALA A 59 -13.07 -33.63 20.49
N GLU A 60 -12.22 -34.63 20.43
CA GLU A 60 -12.48 -35.85 19.66
C GLU A 60 -13.26 -36.85 20.52
N PRO A 61 -14.37 -37.42 20.00
CA PRO A 61 -15.04 -38.50 20.70
C PRO A 61 -14.13 -39.73 20.74
N ASN A 62 -13.82 -40.20 21.95
CA ASN A 62 -13.01 -41.39 22.15
C ASN A 62 -13.92 -42.61 22.27
N PHE A 63 -13.81 -43.51 21.30
CA PHE A 63 -14.47 -44.81 21.37
C PHE A 63 -13.68 -45.73 22.28
N HIS A 64 -14.38 -46.37 23.21
CA HIS A 64 -13.84 -47.37 24.10
C HIS A 64 -14.79 -48.57 24.07
N HIS A 65 -14.23 -49.78 24.15
CA HIS A 65 -15.06 -50.97 24.25
C HIS A 65 -15.87 -50.92 25.56
N SER A 66 -17.17 -51.19 25.45
CA SER A 66 -18.05 -51.31 26.61
C SER A 66 -17.55 -52.47 27.49
N ARG A 67 -17.23 -52.17 28.76
CA ARG A 67 -16.87 -53.21 29.74
C ARG A 67 -18.06 -54.05 30.19
N ARG A 68 -19.29 -53.59 29.92
CA ARG A 68 -20.53 -54.25 30.39
C ARG A 68 -21.14 -55.20 29.37
N THR A 69 -20.98 -54.92 28.09
CA THR A 69 -21.64 -55.60 26.97
C THR A 69 -20.62 -56.07 25.92
N GLY A 70 -20.79 -57.29 25.43
CA GLY A 70 -19.88 -57.92 24.45
C GLY A 70 -18.94 -58.95 25.07
N ARG A 71 -18.18 -59.64 24.21
CA ARG A 71 -17.12 -60.59 24.56
C ARG A 71 -15.79 -59.86 24.49
N THR A 72 -15.15 -59.62 25.65
CA THR A 72 -13.83 -59.01 25.72
C THR A 72 -12.80 -60.07 26.09
N GLU A 73 -11.78 -60.25 25.26
CA GLU A 73 -10.61 -61.06 25.60
C GLU A 73 -9.50 -60.11 26.07
N HIS A 74 -8.99 -60.32 27.28
CA HIS A 74 -7.84 -59.61 27.78
C HIS A 74 -6.84 -60.61 28.34
N VAL A 75 -5.55 -60.32 28.20
CA VAL A 75 -4.50 -61.12 28.82
C VAL A 75 -4.25 -60.57 30.22
N VAL A 76 -4.34 -61.41 31.24
CA VAL A 76 -3.94 -61.07 32.61
C VAL A 76 -2.53 -61.64 32.83
N PRO A 77 -1.46 -60.83 32.68
CA PRO A 77 -0.12 -61.31 32.96
C PRO A 77 0.01 -61.66 34.45
N GLY A 78 0.65 -62.80 34.76
CA GLY A 78 0.84 -63.28 36.14
C GLY A 78 -0.19 -64.29 36.64
N ASN A 79 -1.04 -64.85 35.77
CA ASN A 79 -1.93 -65.94 36.15
C ASN A 79 -1.13 -67.20 36.59
N LYS A 80 -1.29 -67.59 37.86
CA LYS A 80 -0.69 -68.81 38.44
C LYS A 80 -1.75 -69.85 38.89
N GLU A 81 -3.02 -69.48 38.89
CA GLU A 81 -4.09 -70.24 39.57
C GLU A 81 -5.19 -70.74 38.62
N TYR A 82 -5.46 -70.05 37.51
CA TYR A 82 -6.59 -70.36 36.64
C TYR A 82 -6.16 -71.16 35.40
N ILE A 83 -6.95 -72.17 35.04
CA ILE A 83 -6.76 -73.03 33.85
C ILE A 83 -7.76 -72.60 32.77
N ARG A 84 -7.48 -72.96 31.51
CA ARG A 84 -8.34 -72.66 30.35
C ARG A 84 -9.72 -73.32 30.53
N GLY A 85 -10.74 -72.51 30.80
CA GLY A 85 -12.13 -72.95 30.99
C GLY A 85 -12.79 -72.42 32.27
N ASP A 86 -12.00 -71.87 33.20
CA ASP A 86 -12.52 -71.38 34.47
C ASP A 86 -13.30 -70.05 34.33
N GLU A 87 -14.38 -69.93 35.10
CA GLU A 87 -15.15 -68.69 35.22
C GLU A 87 -14.56 -67.79 36.31
N ILE A 88 -14.05 -66.62 35.92
CA ILE A 88 -13.51 -65.62 36.86
C ILE A 88 -14.62 -64.61 37.18
N PRO A 89 -14.84 -64.25 38.47
CA PRO A 89 -15.82 -63.23 38.82
C PRO A 89 -15.48 -61.89 38.14
N ARG A 90 -16.47 -61.29 37.48
CA ARG A 90 -16.30 -59.99 36.82
C ARG A 90 -15.85 -58.97 37.87
N PRO A 91 -14.73 -58.25 37.67
CA PRO A 91 -14.28 -57.24 38.63
C PRO A 91 -15.39 -56.21 38.82
N THR A 92 -15.84 -56.04 40.06
CA THR A 92 -16.72 -54.95 40.45
C THR A 92 -16.00 -53.64 40.16
N GLY A 93 -16.66 -52.73 39.44
CA GLY A 93 -16.02 -51.56 38.86
C GLY A 93 -15.23 -50.76 39.89
N GLY A 94 -13.90 -50.87 39.84
CA GLY A 94 -13.01 -49.94 40.50
C GLY A 94 -13.10 -48.62 39.77
N GLU A 95 -13.64 -47.60 40.44
CA GLU A 95 -13.42 -46.21 40.05
C GLU A 95 -11.90 -45.98 40.03
N GLY A 96 -11.35 -45.94 38.82
CA GLY A 96 -10.02 -45.41 38.61
C GLY A 96 -10.03 -43.96 39.03
N ARG A 97 -9.54 -43.70 40.25
CA ARG A 97 -9.30 -42.37 40.81
C ARG A 97 -8.12 -41.73 40.06
N GLY A 98 -8.34 -41.39 38.79
CA GLY A 98 -7.46 -40.52 38.00
C GLY A 98 -7.80 -39.07 38.33
N GLY A 99 -7.31 -38.60 39.48
CA GLY A 99 -7.44 -37.20 39.87
C GLY A 99 -6.60 -36.32 38.95
N SER A 100 -7.23 -35.74 37.93
CA SER A 100 -6.75 -34.48 37.36
C SER A 100 -7.39 -33.37 38.17
N GLN A 101 -6.74 -32.95 39.25
CA GLN A 101 -7.03 -31.64 39.83
C GLN A 101 -6.70 -30.59 38.77
N GLY A 102 -7.74 -30.04 38.14
CA GLY A 102 -7.59 -28.81 37.38
C GLY A 102 -7.33 -27.68 38.38
N SER A 103 -6.19 -27.00 38.25
CA SER A 103 -5.90 -25.78 39.01
C SER A 103 -6.99 -24.72 38.75
N PRO A 104 -7.39 -23.93 39.77
CA PRO A 104 -8.36 -22.84 39.62
C PRO A 104 -7.88 -21.70 38.73
N ASP A 105 -6.56 -21.56 38.58
CA ASP A 105 -5.94 -20.68 37.60
C ASP A 105 -5.91 -21.41 36.26
N GLY A 106 -6.84 -21.04 35.36
CA GLY A 106 -7.16 -21.64 34.06
C GLY A 106 -6.04 -21.68 33.02
N SER A 107 -4.86 -22.14 33.41
CA SER A 107 -3.75 -22.57 32.56
C SER A 107 -3.94 -24.04 32.17
N GLY A 108 -5.09 -24.35 31.57
CA GLY A 108 -5.19 -25.56 30.78
C GLY A 108 -4.33 -25.37 29.55
N GLU A 109 -3.26 -26.16 29.41
CA GLU A 109 -2.35 -26.18 28.24
C GLU A 109 -3.04 -26.47 26.91
N ASP A 110 -4.36 -26.69 26.91
CA ASP A 110 -5.11 -27.20 25.78
C ASP A 110 -5.80 -26.11 24.93
N ALA A 111 -5.71 -24.82 25.28
CA ALA A 111 -6.23 -23.77 24.41
C ALA A 111 -5.42 -23.70 23.10
N PHE A 112 -6.05 -23.97 21.96
CA PHE A 112 -5.36 -23.93 20.68
C PHE A 112 -5.28 -22.49 20.19
N GLU A 113 -4.06 -21.96 20.10
CA GLU A 113 -3.79 -20.65 19.51
C GLU A 113 -3.56 -20.80 17.99
N PHE A 114 -4.41 -20.14 17.19
CA PHE A 114 -4.27 -20.06 15.74
C PHE A 114 -3.69 -18.72 15.34
N THR A 115 -2.66 -18.73 14.48
CA THR A 115 -2.13 -17.52 13.85
C THR A 115 -2.79 -17.34 12.48
N LEU A 116 -3.69 -16.38 12.36
CA LEU A 116 -4.37 -16.02 11.11
C LEU A 116 -3.59 -14.91 10.39
N SER A 117 -3.41 -15.06 9.09
CA SER A 117 -2.94 -13.96 8.25
C SER A 117 -4.03 -12.89 8.11
N LYS A 118 -3.62 -11.67 7.70
CA LYS A 118 -4.55 -10.57 7.42
C LYS A 118 -5.61 -10.97 6.39
N GLU A 119 -5.22 -11.70 5.34
CA GLU A 119 -6.13 -12.13 4.28
C GLU A 119 -7.11 -13.19 4.77
N GLU A 120 -6.62 -14.22 5.49
CA GLU A 120 -7.48 -15.27 6.06
C GLU A 120 -8.50 -14.68 7.04
N PHE A 121 -8.06 -13.75 7.90
CA PHE A 121 -8.96 -13.04 8.82
C PHE A 121 -10.04 -12.25 8.08
N LEU A 122 -9.67 -11.49 7.05
CA LEU A 122 -10.62 -10.71 6.26
C LEU A 122 -11.62 -11.59 5.52
N ASP A 123 -11.18 -12.71 4.97
CA ASP A 123 -12.08 -13.66 4.31
C ASP A 123 -13.10 -14.24 5.30
N MET A 124 -12.69 -14.61 6.52
CA MET A 124 -13.61 -15.10 7.57
C MET A 124 -14.61 -14.03 7.98
N PHE A 125 -14.15 -12.78 8.04
CA PHE A 125 -14.99 -11.63 8.32
C PHE A 125 -16.02 -11.38 7.21
N PHE A 126 -15.63 -11.45 5.93
CA PHE A 126 -16.54 -11.23 4.80
C PHE A 126 -17.53 -12.39 4.60
N GLU A 127 -17.13 -13.62 4.90
CA GLU A 127 -18.02 -14.79 4.87
C GLU A 127 -19.17 -14.66 5.88
N ASP A 128 -18.94 -13.97 7.00
CA ASP A 128 -19.99 -13.69 7.99
C ASP A 128 -20.96 -12.59 7.58
N LEU A 129 -20.53 -11.68 6.70
CA LEU A 129 -21.36 -10.58 6.22
C LEU A 129 -22.27 -11.00 5.07
N GLU A 130 -22.15 -12.25 4.57
CA GLU A 130 -22.93 -12.81 3.47
C GLU A 130 -23.03 -11.86 2.26
N LEU A 131 -21.94 -11.14 1.98
CA LEU A 131 -21.93 -10.11 0.94
C LEU A 131 -22.06 -10.76 -0.44
N PRO A 132 -22.88 -10.19 -1.35
CA PRO A 132 -22.97 -10.69 -2.71
C PRO A 132 -21.64 -10.48 -3.45
N ASP A 133 -21.27 -11.46 -4.28
CA ASP A 133 -20.08 -11.39 -5.12
C ASP A 133 -20.25 -10.32 -6.21
N LEU A 134 -19.81 -9.09 -5.91
CA LEU A 134 -19.86 -7.98 -6.84
C LEU A 134 -18.79 -8.14 -7.94
N VAL A 135 -19.20 -7.96 -9.20
CA VAL A 135 -18.28 -7.90 -10.34
C VAL A 135 -17.32 -6.74 -10.15
N LYS A 136 -16.01 -7.02 -10.20
CA LYS A 136 -14.95 -6.03 -10.05
C LYS A 136 -15.07 -4.96 -11.13
N LYS A 137 -15.64 -3.80 -10.81
CA LYS A 137 -15.59 -2.62 -11.68
C LYS A 137 -14.18 -2.05 -11.62
N SER A 138 -13.44 -2.10 -12.72
CA SER A 138 -12.16 -1.40 -12.83
C SER A 138 -12.43 0.11 -12.88
N LEU A 139 -12.49 0.75 -11.72
CA LEU A 139 -12.47 2.20 -11.61
C LEU A 139 -11.10 2.67 -12.12
N LYS A 140 -11.07 3.29 -13.30
CA LYS A 140 -9.89 3.96 -13.87
C LYS A 140 -9.48 5.06 -12.88
N GLU A 141 -8.29 4.96 -12.31
CA GLU A 141 -7.73 6.06 -11.52
C GLU A 141 -7.43 7.21 -12.48
N THR A 142 -8.23 8.27 -12.38
CA THR A 142 -7.99 9.50 -13.16
C THR A 142 -7.02 10.36 -12.36
N PHE A 143 -5.74 10.32 -12.73
CA PHE A 143 -4.76 11.28 -12.21
C PHE A 143 -5.02 12.65 -12.82
N ALA A 144 -5.12 13.68 -11.98
CA ALA A 144 -5.09 15.05 -12.45
C ALA A 144 -3.65 15.36 -12.88
N VAL A 145 -3.48 15.79 -14.13
CA VAL A 145 -2.17 16.18 -14.67
C VAL A 145 -2.08 17.69 -14.61
N ASP A 146 -1.06 18.18 -13.92
CA ASP A 146 -0.76 19.61 -13.88
C ASP A 146 0.46 19.92 -14.74
N LEU A 147 0.50 21.11 -15.34
CA LEU A 147 1.63 21.56 -16.16
C LEU A 147 2.58 22.38 -15.29
N GLN A 148 3.72 21.81 -14.93
CA GLN A 148 4.76 22.52 -14.19
C GLN A 148 5.87 23.01 -15.10
N ARG A 149 6.44 24.17 -14.78
CA ARG A 149 7.54 24.75 -15.55
C ARG A 149 8.84 23.99 -15.27
N ALA A 150 9.34 23.28 -16.27
CA ALA A 150 10.52 22.41 -16.20
C ALA A 150 11.78 23.05 -16.82
N GLY A 151 11.79 24.36 -17.03
CA GLY A 151 12.95 25.12 -17.53
C GLY A 151 12.78 25.61 -18.96
N TYR A 152 13.83 25.44 -19.78
CA TYR A 152 13.88 25.95 -21.16
C TYR A 152 14.34 24.87 -22.15
N THR A 153 13.87 24.98 -23.39
CA THR A 153 14.28 24.14 -24.52
C THR A 153 14.68 25.02 -25.72
N VAL A 154 15.46 24.49 -26.65
CA VAL A 154 15.89 25.20 -27.87
C VAL A 154 14.78 25.24 -28.92
N THR A 155 13.85 24.27 -28.89
CA THR A 155 12.78 24.11 -29.87
C THR A 155 11.42 24.08 -29.20
N GLY A 156 10.42 24.79 -29.73
CA GLY A 156 9.08 24.81 -29.18
C GLY A 156 8.11 25.69 -29.96
N SER A 157 6.86 25.73 -29.52
CA SER A 157 5.85 26.63 -30.10
C SER A 157 6.23 28.10 -29.84
N PRO A 158 6.06 29.01 -30.81
CA PRO A 158 6.25 30.45 -30.64
C PRO A 158 5.54 31.05 -29.42
N ALA A 159 4.39 30.49 -29.03
CA ALA A 159 3.65 30.93 -27.83
C ALA A 159 4.46 30.74 -26.52
N ASN A 160 5.36 29.76 -26.49
CA ASN A 160 6.23 29.49 -25.34
C ASN A 160 7.59 30.21 -25.43
N LEU A 161 7.80 31.10 -26.40
CA LEU A 161 9.09 31.76 -26.58
C LEU A 161 9.47 32.60 -25.35
N SER A 162 10.64 32.30 -24.77
CA SER A 162 11.21 33.10 -23.69
C SER A 162 12.02 34.25 -24.28
N ILE A 163 11.36 35.41 -24.43
CA ILE A 163 11.99 36.62 -24.99
C ILE A 163 13.22 37.02 -24.17
N ARG A 164 13.10 37.08 -22.84
CA ARG A 164 14.22 37.53 -21.97
C ARG A 164 15.43 36.61 -22.10
N ARG A 165 15.24 35.29 -22.11
CA ARG A 165 16.35 34.33 -22.21
C ARG A 165 16.98 34.34 -23.61
N THR A 166 16.14 34.40 -24.65
CA THR A 166 16.58 34.50 -26.05
C THR A 166 17.40 35.76 -26.28
N MET A 167 16.90 36.92 -25.83
CA MET A 167 17.60 38.20 -25.96
C MET A 167 18.91 38.23 -25.16
N ARG A 168 18.95 37.60 -23.98
CA ARG A 168 20.19 37.48 -23.20
C ARG A 168 21.26 36.66 -23.93
N ASN A 169 20.88 35.51 -24.50
CA ASN A 169 21.81 34.66 -25.27
C ASN A 169 22.31 35.38 -26.52
N SER A 170 21.39 35.98 -27.29
CA SER A 170 21.72 36.76 -28.47
C SER A 170 22.64 37.93 -28.13
N MET A 171 22.37 38.67 -27.06
CA MET A 171 23.24 39.78 -26.64
C MET A 171 24.65 39.28 -26.27
N ALA A 172 24.76 38.19 -25.50
CA ALA A 172 26.05 37.61 -25.14
C ALA A 172 26.84 37.16 -26.39
N ARG A 173 26.18 36.55 -27.37
CA ARG A 173 26.78 36.17 -28.66
C ARG A 173 27.22 37.39 -29.45
N ARG A 174 26.42 38.45 -29.55
CA ARG A 174 26.78 39.70 -30.26
C ARG A 174 28.00 40.37 -29.63
N ILE A 175 28.08 40.40 -28.31
CA ILE A 175 29.24 40.93 -27.58
C ILE A 175 30.48 40.07 -27.89
N SER A 176 30.35 38.75 -27.80
CA SER A 176 31.45 37.81 -28.06
C SER A 176 31.98 37.90 -29.49
N LEU A 177 31.08 38.01 -30.47
CA LEU A 177 31.42 38.16 -31.88
C LEU A 177 31.79 39.60 -32.28
N LYS A 178 31.80 40.54 -31.32
CA LYS A 178 32.08 41.96 -31.55
C LYS A 178 31.26 42.51 -32.71
N ARG A 179 29.93 42.35 -32.63
CA ARG A 179 29.02 43.04 -33.55
C ARG A 179 29.08 44.54 -33.26
N PRO A 180 29.31 45.41 -34.27
CA PRO A 180 29.33 46.85 -34.05
C PRO A 180 27.97 47.32 -33.52
N LYS A 181 27.99 48.28 -32.58
CA LYS A 181 26.75 48.92 -32.13
C LYS A 181 26.28 49.89 -33.19
N GLN A 182 24.97 50.16 -33.20
CA GLN A 182 24.40 51.14 -34.12
C GLN A 182 24.99 52.55 -33.87
N SER A 183 25.21 52.90 -32.60
CA SER A 183 25.89 54.15 -32.21
C SER A 183 27.29 54.31 -32.81
N ASP A 184 28.05 53.22 -32.91
CA ASP A 184 29.42 53.26 -33.41
C ASP A 184 29.42 53.50 -34.93
N LEU A 185 28.44 52.94 -35.64
CA LEU A 185 28.24 53.16 -37.08
C LEU A 185 27.76 54.59 -37.37
N GLU A 186 26.86 55.12 -36.55
CA GLU A 186 26.36 56.50 -36.65
C GLU A 186 27.50 57.49 -36.40
N ALA A 187 28.31 57.29 -35.35
CA ALA A 187 29.49 58.12 -35.08
C ALA A 187 30.52 58.10 -36.23
N LEU A 188 30.74 56.95 -36.87
CA LEU A 188 31.59 56.83 -38.05
C LEU A 188 31.04 57.61 -39.25
N ARG A 189 29.71 57.57 -39.46
CA ARG A 189 29.05 58.34 -40.54
C ARG A 189 29.21 59.84 -40.31
N GLU A 190 28.95 60.31 -39.09
CA GLU A 190 29.16 61.71 -38.72
C GLU A 190 30.63 62.14 -38.85
N ALA A 191 31.58 61.27 -38.47
CA ALA A 191 33.00 61.53 -38.65
C ALA A 191 33.41 61.65 -40.13
N ILE A 192 32.81 60.84 -41.02
CA ILE A 192 33.03 60.94 -42.47
C ILE A 192 32.51 62.29 -43.00
N ASP A 193 31.30 62.68 -42.61
CA ASP A 193 30.70 63.95 -43.05
C ASP A 193 31.52 65.15 -42.58
N ASN A 194 32.01 65.11 -41.33
CA ASN A 194 32.90 66.13 -40.78
C ASN A 194 34.29 66.16 -41.43
N ALA A 195 34.85 65.01 -41.82
CA ALA A 195 36.13 64.95 -42.55
C ALA A 195 35.99 65.52 -43.96
N ARG A 196 34.88 65.23 -44.64
CA ARG A 196 34.54 65.83 -45.95
C ARG A 196 34.35 67.35 -45.85
N ALA A 197 33.65 67.82 -44.82
CA ALA A 197 33.46 69.27 -44.60
C ALA A 197 34.77 70.02 -44.35
N ARG A 198 35.78 69.36 -43.77
CA ARG A 198 37.14 69.91 -43.55
C ARG A 198 38.07 69.77 -44.75
N GLY A 199 37.64 69.16 -45.86
CA GLY A 199 38.46 68.91 -47.05
C GLY A 199 39.53 67.81 -46.87
N ALA A 200 39.44 66.99 -45.82
CA ALA A 200 40.37 65.92 -45.53
C ALA A 200 39.94 64.61 -46.21
N GLU A 201 40.06 64.56 -47.54
CA GLU A 201 39.61 63.44 -48.37
C GLU A 201 40.28 62.09 -48.02
N GLU A 202 41.56 62.12 -47.63
CA GLU A 202 42.28 60.90 -47.22
C GLU A 202 41.74 60.31 -45.91
N GLU A 203 41.35 61.17 -44.96
CA GLU A 203 40.73 60.79 -43.68
C GLU A 203 39.32 60.22 -43.93
N ALA A 204 38.53 60.89 -44.77
CA ALA A 204 37.20 60.43 -45.16
C ALA A 204 37.25 59.06 -45.86
N ALA A 205 38.21 58.83 -46.77
CA ALA A 205 38.39 57.56 -47.45
C ALA A 205 38.82 56.43 -46.48
N ARG A 206 39.62 56.73 -45.45
CA ARG A 206 39.98 55.77 -44.40
C ARG A 206 38.76 55.36 -43.57
N LEU A 207 37.98 56.34 -43.12
CA LEU A 207 36.79 56.10 -42.31
C LEU A 207 35.71 55.34 -43.10
N LEU A 208 35.57 55.61 -44.40
CA LEU A 208 34.66 54.88 -45.28
C LEU A 208 35.00 53.38 -45.36
N ARG A 209 36.29 53.04 -45.52
CA ARG A 209 36.75 51.63 -45.50
C ARG A 209 36.47 50.95 -44.16
N GLU A 210 36.58 51.69 -43.06
CA GLU A 210 36.27 51.17 -41.72
C GLU A 210 34.76 50.96 -41.54
N LEU A 211 33.94 51.89 -42.01
CA LEU A 211 32.48 51.77 -42.03
C LEU A 211 32.05 50.54 -42.84
N ASP A 212 32.56 50.36 -44.06
CA ASP A 212 32.26 49.20 -44.90
C ASP A 212 32.60 47.88 -44.21
N ARG A 213 33.75 47.82 -43.53
CA ARG A 213 34.17 46.65 -42.74
C ARG A 213 33.20 46.34 -41.61
N LEU A 214 32.76 47.35 -40.85
CA LEU A 214 31.82 47.16 -39.75
C LEU A 214 30.41 46.85 -40.25
N GLU A 215 29.96 47.47 -41.33
CA GLU A 215 28.68 47.16 -41.96
C GLU A 215 28.63 45.72 -42.46
N HIS A 216 29.71 45.25 -43.10
CA HIS A 216 29.83 43.85 -43.52
C HIS A 216 29.76 42.89 -42.34
N ARG A 217 30.46 43.20 -41.23
CA ARG A 217 30.36 42.42 -39.98
C ARG A 217 28.96 42.42 -39.38
N SER A 218 28.26 43.56 -39.41
CA SER A 218 26.87 43.68 -38.93
C SER A 218 25.90 42.85 -39.75
N LYS A 219 26.14 42.72 -41.06
CA LYS A 219 25.34 41.88 -41.97
C LYS A 219 25.58 40.39 -41.73
N ILE A 220 26.83 39.98 -41.50
CA ILE A 220 27.18 38.57 -41.25
C ILE A 220 26.61 38.07 -39.93
N ILE A 221 26.70 38.87 -38.87
CA ILE A 221 26.22 38.46 -37.54
C ILE A 221 24.74 38.80 -37.47
N PRO A 222 23.80 37.84 -37.33
CA PRO A 222 22.37 38.16 -37.21
C PRO A 222 22.03 38.81 -35.87
N TYR A 223 20.90 39.51 -35.81
CA TYR A 223 20.48 40.14 -34.54
C TYR A 223 19.95 39.09 -33.57
N ILE A 224 19.14 38.15 -34.06
CA ILE A 224 18.70 36.94 -33.36
C ILE A 224 19.02 35.75 -34.26
N ASP A 225 19.73 34.77 -33.72
CA ASP A 225 20.08 33.53 -34.39
C ASP A 225 19.16 32.40 -33.86
N PRO A 226 18.70 31.45 -34.69
CA PRO A 226 17.95 30.28 -34.23
C PRO A 226 18.58 29.55 -33.04
N ILE A 227 19.92 29.56 -32.92
CA ILE A 227 20.62 28.93 -31.79
C ILE A 227 20.43 29.67 -30.46
N ASP A 228 20.09 30.96 -30.50
CA ASP A 228 19.87 31.79 -29.30
C ASP A 228 18.48 31.60 -28.72
N VAL A 229 17.54 31.14 -29.54
CA VAL A 229 16.12 31.00 -29.23
C VAL A 229 15.92 29.98 -28.10
N ARG A 230 15.16 30.38 -27.08
CA ARG A 230 14.79 29.51 -25.96
C ARG A 230 13.29 29.59 -25.71
N TYR A 231 12.65 28.44 -25.58
CA TYR A 231 11.24 28.30 -25.25
C TYR A 231 11.07 27.80 -23.82
N ASN A 232 10.04 28.25 -23.13
CA ASN A 232 9.65 27.72 -21.83
C ASN A 232 9.19 26.27 -22.01
N ARG A 233 9.78 25.37 -21.22
CA ARG A 233 9.42 23.95 -21.19
C ARG A 233 8.43 23.73 -20.04
N PHE A 234 7.32 23.08 -20.35
CA PHE A 234 6.38 22.60 -19.36
C PHE A 234 6.37 21.08 -19.38
N GLU A 235 6.32 20.47 -18.20
CA GLU A 235 6.26 19.03 -18.02
C GLU A 235 4.98 18.66 -17.29
N ARG A 236 4.40 17.53 -17.69
CA ARG A 236 3.20 16.98 -17.10
C ARG A 236 3.59 16.22 -15.85
N VAL A 237 3.34 16.82 -14.69
CA VAL A 237 3.60 16.18 -13.41
C VAL A 237 2.26 15.65 -12.88
N PRO A 238 2.17 14.35 -12.53
CA PRO A 238 0.96 13.83 -11.93
C PRO A 238 0.78 14.53 -10.58
N ARG A 239 -0.33 15.24 -10.43
CA ARG A 239 -0.71 15.80 -9.15
C ARG A 239 -1.52 14.73 -8.43
N PRO A 240 -1.08 14.23 -7.26
CA PRO A 240 -1.90 13.33 -6.49
C PRO A 240 -3.22 14.05 -6.17
N ASN A 241 -4.35 13.41 -6.48
CA ASN A 241 -5.62 13.90 -5.98
C ASN A 241 -5.55 13.81 -4.45
N THR A 242 -5.82 14.96 -3.84
CA THR A 242 -5.70 15.30 -2.44
C THR A 242 -6.25 14.25 -1.48
N GLU A 243 -5.56 14.16 -0.34
CA GLU A 243 -5.86 13.39 0.86
C GLU A 243 -7.35 13.47 1.23
N ALA A 244 -8.05 12.34 1.17
CA ALA A 244 -9.42 12.25 1.66
C ALA A 244 -9.38 11.96 3.17
N VAL A 245 -9.84 12.90 3.99
CA VAL A 245 -10.00 12.70 5.43
C VAL A 245 -11.36 12.06 5.69
N MET A 246 -11.38 10.91 6.35
CA MET A 246 -12.58 10.17 6.70
C MET A 246 -12.78 10.18 8.21
N PHE A 247 -13.94 10.66 8.67
CA PHE A 247 -14.31 10.67 10.09
C PHE A 247 -15.31 9.53 10.36
N CYS A 248 -14.92 8.58 11.23
CA CYS A 248 -15.85 7.57 11.78
C CYS A 248 -16.39 8.07 13.12
N LEU A 249 -17.66 8.47 13.16
CA LEU A 249 -18.35 8.92 14.37
C LEU A 249 -19.47 7.92 14.72
N MET A 250 -19.56 7.49 15.97
CA MET A 250 -20.61 6.58 16.46
C MET A 250 -21.34 7.20 17.65
N ASP A 251 -22.67 7.15 17.63
CA ASP A 251 -23.47 7.48 18.82
C ASP A 251 -23.34 6.36 19.88
N VAL A 252 -23.24 6.74 21.15
CA VAL A 252 -23.15 5.81 22.30
C VAL A 252 -24.36 5.95 23.23
N SER A 253 -25.40 6.68 22.81
CA SER A 253 -26.63 6.90 23.56
C SER A 253 -27.40 5.60 23.88
N GLY A 254 -28.37 5.69 24.80
CA GLY A 254 -29.13 4.53 25.28
C GLY A 254 -29.97 3.81 24.21
N SER A 255 -30.23 4.44 23.07
CA SER A 255 -30.94 3.81 21.93
C SER A 255 -30.04 2.87 21.12
N MET A 256 -28.72 2.95 21.29
CA MET A 256 -27.75 2.10 20.59
C MET A 256 -27.59 0.75 21.29
N THR A 257 -28.37 -0.22 20.80
CA THR A 257 -28.26 -1.64 21.18
C THR A 257 -26.87 -2.21 20.88
N GLU A 258 -26.48 -3.28 21.56
CA GLU A 258 -25.18 -3.94 21.33
C GLU A 258 -25.02 -4.40 19.88
N ALA A 259 -26.09 -4.89 19.26
CA ALA A 259 -26.11 -5.28 17.85
C ALA A 259 -25.84 -4.09 16.89
N MET A 260 -26.41 -2.91 17.16
CA MET A 260 -26.16 -1.70 16.37
C MET A 260 -24.71 -1.23 16.51
N LYS A 261 -24.15 -1.31 17.72
CA LYS A 261 -22.73 -1.00 17.97
C LYS A 261 -21.79 -1.96 17.24
N ASP A 262 -22.12 -3.25 17.23
CA ASP A 262 -21.35 -4.27 16.48
C ASP A 262 -21.41 -3.99 14.98
N LEU A 263 -22.62 -3.76 14.42
CA LEU A 263 -22.78 -3.45 13.00
C LEU A 263 -22.00 -2.20 12.58
N ALA A 264 -22.05 -1.14 13.39
CA ALA A 264 -21.32 0.09 13.10
C ALA A 264 -19.79 -0.11 13.15
N LYS A 265 -19.28 -0.90 14.12
CA LYS A 265 -17.85 -1.29 14.14
C LYS A 265 -17.45 -2.07 12.89
N ARG A 266 -18.24 -3.07 12.49
CA ARG A 266 -17.99 -3.86 11.28
C ARG A 266 -17.95 -2.98 10.03
N PHE A 267 -18.88 -2.04 9.91
CA PHE A 267 -18.92 -1.08 8.80
C PHE A 267 -17.66 -0.20 8.74
N PHE A 268 -17.23 0.37 9.87
CA PHE A 268 -16.02 1.20 9.92
C PHE A 268 -14.76 0.41 9.57
N MET A 269 -14.67 -0.86 10.00
CA MET A 269 -13.57 -1.73 9.61
C MET A 269 -13.57 -2.03 8.11
N LEU A 270 -14.73 -2.30 7.52
CA LEU A 270 -14.85 -2.55 6.08
C LEU A 270 -14.46 -1.31 5.27
N LEU A 271 -14.92 -0.14 5.71
CA LEU A 271 -14.54 1.14 5.12
C LEU A 271 -13.03 1.38 5.22
N HIS A 272 -12.42 1.08 6.37
CA HIS A 272 -10.98 1.18 6.57
C HIS A 272 -10.18 0.27 5.61
N VAL A 273 -10.57 -1.01 5.50
CA VAL A 273 -9.93 -1.96 4.58
C VAL A 273 -10.08 -1.49 3.14
N PHE A 274 -11.25 -0.97 2.77
CA PHE A 274 -11.51 -0.42 1.45
C PHE A 274 -10.59 0.77 1.15
N LEU A 275 -10.46 1.72 2.10
CA LEU A 275 -9.63 2.90 1.92
C LEU A 275 -8.15 2.53 1.76
N ILE A 276 -7.59 1.67 2.62
CA ILE A 276 -6.19 1.23 2.51
C ILE A 276 -5.95 0.50 1.19
N ARG A 277 -6.90 -0.30 0.72
CA ARG A 277 -6.75 -1.04 -0.53
C ARG A 277 -6.82 -0.13 -1.76
N ARG A 278 -7.60 0.95 -1.68
CA ARG A 278 -7.91 1.81 -2.84
C ARG A 278 -7.02 3.04 -2.93
N TYR A 279 -6.56 3.57 -1.81
CA TYR A 279 -5.77 4.81 -1.75
C TYR A 279 -4.37 4.53 -1.22
N ARG A 280 -3.37 5.18 -1.83
CA ARG A 280 -1.96 5.03 -1.43
C ARG A 280 -1.62 5.67 -0.08
N HIS A 281 -2.30 6.77 0.25
CA HIS A 281 -2.08 7.53 1.47
C HIS A 281 -3.44 7.70 2.16
N VAL A 282 -3.56 7.11 3.36
CA VAL A 282 -4.77 7.16 4.18
C VAL A 282 -4.32 7.41 5.62
N ASP A 283 -4.58 8.61 6.11
CA ASP A 283 -4.37 8.96 7.52
C ASP A 283 -5.68 8.83 8.28
N ILE A 284 -5.63 8.20 9.45
CA ILE A 284 -6.81 7.85 10.22
C ILE A 284 -6.71 8.50 11.59
N VAL A 285 -7.69 9.33 11.90
CA VAL A 285 -7.79 9.99 13.21
C VAL A 285 -9.05 9.48 13.88
N PHE A 286 -8.87 8.73 14.97
CA PHE A 286 -9.98 8.33 15.83
C PHE A 286 -10.22 9.43 16.86
N ILE A 287 -11.39 10.08 16.77
CA ILE A 287 -11.87 11.01 17.78
C ILE A 287 -12.73 10.19 18.74
N ARG A 288 -12.36 10.19 20.03
CA ARG A 288 -13.00 9.40 21.09
C ARG A 288 -13.90 10.25 21.94
#